data_AF-A0A7C3KUS1-F1
#
_entry.id   AF-A0A7C3KUS1-F1
#
_cell.length_a   1.000
_cell.length_b   1.000
_cell.length_c   1.000
_cell.angle_alpha   90.00
_cell.angle_beta   90.00
_cell.angle_gamma   90.00
#
_symmetry.space_group_name_H-M   'P 1'
#
loop_
_entity.id
_entity.type
_entity.pdbx_description
1 polymer ?
#
loop_
_entity_poly.entity_id
_entity_poly.type
_entity_poly.pdbx_seq_one_letter_code
_entity_poly.pdbx_strand_id
1 'polypeptide(L)'
;MERGDSRAGTSVPRAVTLDGERLSVEDVVAVARGAEVRIAADAAARAERSRKALEAILDSGEAVYGVNTGFGPLKSEIVPPQHRLDLQANLVRSHAMGVGNPLPKEVVRAAMLLVAATHLRGHSGVDARPAEALCARLNSDDIPDVPEMGSLGASGDLAPLAHIAL
;
A
#
# COMPACT_ATOMS: atom_id res chain seq x y z
N MET A 1 -25.60 -17.48 -44.09
CA MET A 1 -24.84 -16.33 -44.63
C MET A 1 -25.85 -15.20 -44.57
N GLU A 2 -25.94 -14.45 -43.47
CA GLU A 2 -25.06 -13.33 -43.15
C GLU A 2 -24.57 -13.35 -41.69
N ARG A 3 -23.31 -12.94 -41.52
CA ARG A 3 -22.69 -12.54 -40.26
C ARG A 3 -22.90 -11.02 -40.13
N GLY A 4 -23.22 -10.54 -38.94
CA GLY A 4 -23.24 -9.09 -38.62
C GLY A 4 -23.29 -8.96 -37.09
N ASP A 5 -22.16 -9.10 -36.43
CA ASP A 5 -21.12 -8.10 -36.17
C ASP A 5 -21.25 -7.59 -34.72
N SER A 6 -20.33 -8.14 -33.93
CA SER A 6 -20.05 -7.86 -32.55
C SER A 6 -19.64 -6.41 -32.36
N ARG A 7 -20.50 -5.61 -31.73
CA ARG A 7 -20.02 -4.41 -31.04
C ARG A 7 -19.66 -4.81 -29.62
N ALA A 8 -18.44 -5.33 -29.45
CA ALA A 8 -17.77 -5.28 -28.16
C ALA A 8 -17.64 -3.80 -27.79
N GLY A 9 -18.56 -3.32 -26.94
CA GLY A 9 -18.48 -1.98 -26.40
C GLY A 9 -17.17 -1.85 -25.65
N THR A 10 -16.25 -1.06 -26.18
CA THR A 10 -15.04 -0.64 -25.47
C THR A 10 -15.50 0.30 -24.37
N SER A 11 -15.87 -0.26 -23.20
CA SER A 11 -16.20 0.57 -22.05
C SER A 11 -14.94 1.32 -21.66
N VAL A 12 -15.02 2.65 -21.63
CA VAL A 12 -13.97 3.51 -21.08
C VAL A 12 -13.53 2.91 -19.74
N PRO A 13 -12.21 2.72 -19.49
CA PRO A 13 -11.76 2.18 -18.21
C PRO A 13 -12.36 3.02 -17.08
N ARG A 14 -13.18 2.39 -16.23
CA ARG A 14 -13.82 3.06 -15.10
C ARG A 14 -12.70 3.50 -14.14
N ALA A 15 -12.43 4.79 -14.07
CA ALA A 15 -11.51 5.31 -13.05
C ALA A 15 -12.09 5.03 -11.65
N VAL A 16 -11.27 4.48 -10.77
CA VAL A 16 -11.61 4.22 -9.36
C VAL A 16 -11.02 5.35 -8.53
N THR A 17 -11.85 6.01 -7.73
CA THR A 17 -11.41 7.10 -6.84
C THR A 17 -11.32 6.58 -5.40
N LEU A 18 -10.15 6.74 -4.80
CA LEU A 18 -9.90 6.48 -3.38
C LEU A 18 -10.32 7.70 -2.57
N ASP A 19 -11.48 7.60 -1.93
CA ASP A 19 -12.11 8.62 -1.11
C ASP A 19 -11.99 8.30 0.40
N GLY A 20 -11.07 7.42 0.79
CA GLY A 20 -10.88 7.00 2.18
C GLY A 20 -11.99 6.13 2.75
N GLU A 21 -13.02 5.78 1.98
CA GLU A 21 -14.14 4.95 2.41
C GLU A 21 -13.99 3.48 1.93
N ARG A 22 -15.11 2.76 1.84
CA ARG A 22 -15.14 1.35 1.44
C ARG A 22 -14.89 1.20 -0.05
N LEU A 23 -13.95 0.33 -0.42
CA LEU A 23 -13.78 -0.15 -1.78
C LEU A 23 -14.69 -1.36 -2.02
N SER A 24 -15.35 -1.41 -3.18
CA SER A 24 -16.06 -2.62 -3.62
C SER A 24 -15.10 -3.65 -4.20
N VAL A 25 -15.51 -4.93 -4.23
CA VAL A 25 -14.71 -5.98 -4.88
C VAL A 25 -14.56 -5.69 -6.38
N GLU A 26 -15.60 -5.13 -6.99
CA GLU A 26 -15.63 -4.72 -8.39
C GLU A 26 -14.59 -3.64 -8.69
N ASP A 27 -14.41 -2.67 -7.78
CA ASP A 27 -13.37 -1.64 -7.90
C ASP A 27 -11.96 -2.26 -7.79
N VAL A 28 -11.76 -3.19 -6.86
CA VAL A 28 -10.49 -3.93 -6.74
C VAL A 28 -10.17 -4.67 -8.03
N VAL A 29 -11.14 -5.42 -8.56
CA VAL A 29 -10.98 -6.19 -9.81
C VAL A 29 -10.76 -5.26 -11.00
N ALA A 30 -11.42 -4.11 -11.05
CA ALA A 30 -11.24 -3.14 -12.13
C ALA A 30 -9.79 -2.62 -12.17
N VAL A 31 -9.21 -2.23 -11.02
CA VAL A 31 -7.84 -1.73 -10.94
C VAL A 31 -6.81 -2.83 -11.16
N ALA A 32 -7.07 -4.03 -10.61
CA ALA A 32 -6.26 -5.22 -10.87
C ALA A 32 -6.10 -5.48 -12.37
N ARG A 33 -7.15 -5.19 -13.16
CA ARG A 33 -7.21 -5.33 -14.62
C ARG A 33 -6.87 -4.06 -15.41
N GLY A 34 -6.36 -3.02 -14.75
CA GLY A 34 -5.81 -1.83 -15.42
C GLY A 34 -6.67 -0.58 -15.42
N ALA A 35 -7.72 -0.50 -14.59
CA ALA A 35 -8.42 0.76 -14.37
C ALA A 35 -7.50 1.83 -13.74
N GLU A 36 -7.70 3.08 -14.14
CA GLU A 36 -7.03 4.25 -13.55
C GLU A 36 -7.44 4.43 -12.09
N VAL A 37 -6.49 4.80 -11.23
CA VAL A 37 -6.72 5.13 -9.82
C VAL A 37 -6.52 6.62 -9.58
N ARG A 38 -7.45 7.23 -8.86
CA ARG A 38 -7.36 8.64 -8.41
C ARG A 38 -7.50 8.72 -6.90
N ILE A 39 -6.97 9.78 -6.30
CA ILE A 39 -7.09 10.06 -4.87
C ILE A 39 -7.98 11.30 -4.71
N ALA A 40 -9.00 11.20 -3.88
CA ALA A 40 -9.82 12.36 -3.53
C ALA A 40 -9.07 13.28 -2.56
N ALA A 41 -9.23 14.58 -2.73
CA ALA A 41 -8.48 15.58 -1.95
C ALA A 41 -8.75 15.48 -0.43
N ASP A 42 -9.97 15.10 -0.04
CA ASP A 42 -10.34 14.87 1.35
C ASP A 42 -9.61 13.65 1.96
N ALA A 43 -9.31 12.64 1.15
CA ALA A 43 -8.58 11.44 1.54
C ALA A 43 -7.11 11.72 1.80
N ALA A 44 -6.47 12.49 0.93
CA ALA A 44 -5.12 12.99 1.16
C ALA A 44 -5.06 13.84 2.45
N ALA A 45 -6.05 14.71 2.64
CA ALA A 45 -6.14 15.53 3.86
C ALA A 45 -6.38 14.70 5.13
N ARG A 46 -7.10 13.56 5.06
CA ARG A 46 -7.26 12.62 6.18
C ARG A 46 -5.93 11.97 6.58
N ALA A 47 -5.16 11.48 5.59
CA ALA A 47 -3.83 10.89 5.85
C ALA A 47 -2.89 11.91 6.52
N GLU A 48 -2.87 13.15 6.02
CA GLU A 48 -2.05 14.22 6.59
C GLU A 48 -2.42 14.54 8.06
N ARG A 49 -3.71 14.52 8.42
CA ARG A 49 -4.13 14.69 9.82
C ARG A 49 -3.68 13.52 10.69
N SER A 50 -3.73 12.29 10.17
CA SER A 50 -3.25 11.09 10.86
C SER A 50 -1.75 11.19 11.15
N ARG A 51 -0.97 11.65 10.16
CA ARG A 51 0.46 11.88 10.29
C ARG A 51 0.79 12.89 11.40
N LYS A 52 0.12 14.05 11.41
CA LYS A 52 0.33 15.07 12.45
C LYS A 52 -0.01 14.57 13.85
N ALA A 53 -1.04 13.74 13.99
CA ALA A 53 -1.37 13.12 15.27
C ALA A 53 -0.25 12.19 15.76
N LEU A 54 0.33 11.38 14.87
CA LEU A 54 1.50 10.55 15.20
C LEU A 54 2.70 11.41 15.62
N GLU A 55 2.98 12.50 14.89
CA GLU A 55 4.09 13.41 15.24
C GLU A 55 3.92 14.02 16.63
N ALA A 56 2.71 14.47 16.98
CA ALA A 56 2.41 14.98 18.32
C ALA A 56 2.61 13.92 19.42
N ILE A 57 2.26 12.66 19.17
CA ILE A 57 2.50 11.55 20.10
C ILE A 57 4.02 11.34 20.29
N LEU A 58 4.79 11.35 19.21
CA LEU A 58 6.24 11.18 19.28
C LEU A 58 6.93 12.33 20.03
N ASP A 59 6.45 13.56 19.83
CA ASP A 59 6.98 14.75 20.53
C ASP A 59 6.69 14.73 22.03
N SER A 60 5.64 14.02 22.46
CA SER A 60 5.35 13.80 23.88
C SER A 60 6.31 12.81 24.57
N GLY A 61 7.14 12.10 23.79
CA GLY A 61 8.07 11.08 24.27
C GLY A 61 7.46 9.69 24.47
N GLU A 62 6.21 9.47 24.05
CA GLU A 62 5.55 8.17 24.14
C GLU A 62 6.22 7.11 23.24
N ALA A 63 6.29 5.87 23.73
CA ALA A 63 6.80 4.74 22.97
C ALA A 63 5.74 4.21 22.00
N VAL A 64 6.03 4.25 20.71
CA VAL A 64 5.15 3.85 19.61
C VAL A 64 5.81 2.72 18.81
N TYR A 65 5.16 1.55 18.83
CA TYR A 65 5.63 0.33 18.19
C TYR A 65 6.01 0.55 16.73
N GLY A 66 7.24 0.17 16.37
CA GLY A 66 7.73 0.24 14.99
C GLY A 66 7.94 1.65 14.44
N VAL A 67 7.77 2.69 15.25
CA VAL A 67 8.03 4.09 14.88
C VAL A 67 9.26 4.62 15.62
N ASN A 68 9.25 4.56 16.96
CA ASN A 68 10.41 4.86 17.80
C ASN A 68 10.81 3.68 18.69
N THR A 69 10.27 2.49 18.45
CA THR A 69 10.73 1.24 19.04
C THR A 69 11.12 0.22 17.97
N GLY A 70 11.79 -0.86 18.38
CA GLY A 70 12.07 -2.01 17.51
C GLY A 70 10.82 -2.82 17.13
N PHE A 71 11.05 -3.92 16.41
CA PHE A 71 9.99 -4.81 15.92
C PHE A 71 10.07 -6.18 16.61
N GLY A 72 8.93 -6.89 16.69
CA GLY A 72 8.88 -8.27 17.19
C GLY A 72 9.50 -8.40 18.60
N PRO A 73 10.53 -9.23 18.81
CA PRO A 73 11.21 -9.37 20.10
C PRO A 73 11.80 -8.06 20.65
N LEU A 74 12.13 -7.11 19.78
CA LEU A 74 12.75 -5.82 20.13
C LEU A 74 11.72 -4.70 20.34
N LYS A 75 10.42 -5.02 20.45
CA LYS A 75 9.33 -4.05 20.57
C LYS A 75 9.44 -3.08 21.75
N SER A 76 10.19 -3.45 22.78
CA SER A 76 10.40 -2.66 24.00
C SER A 76 11.64 -1.77 23.94
N GLU A 77 12.48 -1.91 22.91
CA GLU A 77 13.72 -1.16 22.76
C GLU A 77 13.45 0.18 22.08
N ILE A 78 13.83 1.28 22.73
CA ILE A 78 13.66 2.65 22.19
C ILE A 78 14.76 2.93 21.18
N VAL A 79 14.37 3.44 20.01
CA VAL A 79 15.25 3.80 18.91
C VAL A 79 15.46 5.32 18.88
N PRO A 80 16.72 5.80 19.04
CA PRO A 80 17.03 7.22 18.98
C PRO A 80 16.63 7.86 17.63
N PRO A 81 16.22 9.14 17.61
CA PRO A 81 15.77 9.84 16.39
C PRO A 81 16.69 9.68 15.18
N GLN A 82 18.01 9.76 15.38
CA GLN A 82 19.00 9.66 14.31
C GLN A 82 19.04 8.28 13.61
N HIS A 83 18.50 7.24 14.23
CA HIS A 83 18.45 5.88 13.68
C HIS A 83 17.07 5.49 13.13
N ARG A 84 16.05 6.33 13.28
CA ARG A 84 14.67 5.97 12.90
C ARG A 84 14.50 5.79 11.39
N LEU A 85 15.22 6.56 10.57
CA LEU A 85 15.19 6.37 9.11
C LEU A 85 15.84 5.04 8.71
N ASP A 86 17.00 4.73 9.29
CA ASP A 86 17.69 3.46 9.06
C ASP A 86 16.84 2.27 9.53
N LEU A 87 16.13 2.42 10.66
CA LEU A 87 15.19 1.42 11.17
C LEU A 87 14.12 1.06 10.11
N GLN A 88 13.47 2.07 9.50
CA GLN A 88 12.42 1.83 8.49
C GLN A 88 13.01 1.21 7.22
N ALA A 89 14.17 1.69 6.74
CA ALA A 89 14.83 1.13 5.56
C ALA A 89 15.24 -0.33 5.79
N ASN A 90 15.78 -0.63 6.97
CA ASN A 90 16.19 -1.98 7.33
C ASN A 90 14.99 -2.90 7.59
N LEU A 91 13.86 -2.39 8.06
CA LEU A 91 12.62 -3.15 8.14
C LEU A 91 12.24 -3.69 6.77
N VAL A 92 12.11 -2.81 5.77
CA VAL A 92 11.75 -3.21 4.40
C VAL A 92 12.74 -4.24 3.86
N ARG A 93 14.04 -3.96 3.94
CA ARG A 93 15.09 -4.86 3.43
C ARG A 93 15.10 -6.23 4.10
N SER A 94 14.95 -6.27 5.42
CA SER A 94 14.96 -7.55 6.17
C SER A 94 13.71 -8.39 5.94
N HIS A 95 12.59 -7.77 5.56
CA HIS A 95 11.32 -8.47 5.33
C HIS A 95 11.07 -8.80 3.86
N ALA A 96 11.81 -8.21 2.91
CA ALA A 96 11.80 -8.59 1.50
C ALA A 96 12.50 -9.95 1.23
N MET A 97 12.13 -10.97 2.00
CA MET A 97 12.71 -12.32 2.03
C MET A 97 11.83 -13.36 1.30
N GLY A 98 10.83 -12.90 0.55
CA GLY A 98 9.97 -13.77 -0.25
C GLY A 98 10.74 -14.60 -1.27
N VAL A 99 10.24 -15.80 -1.55
CA VAL A 99 10.81 -16.77 -2.51
C VAL A 99 9.72 -17.41 -3.38
N GLY A 100 10.12 -18.18 -4.38
CA GLY A 100 9.19 -18.83 -5.31
C GLY A 100 8.93 -18.01 -6.57
N ASN A 101 7.90 -18.38 -7.32
CA ASN A 101 7.57 -17.67 -8.54
C ASN A 101 6.99 -16.28 -8.23
N PRO A 102 7.14 -15.30 -9.14
CA PRO A 102 6.42 -14.05 -9.04
C PRO A 102 4.90 -14.29 -9.03
N LEU A 103 4.20 -13.57 -8.15
CA LEU A 103 2.75 -13.51 -8.12
C LEU A 103 2.21 -12.93 -9.44
N PRO A 104 1.00 -13.33 -9.87
CA PRO A 104 0.37 -12.72 -11.04
C PRO A 104 0.24 -11.20 -10.88
N LYS A 105 0.53 -10.45 -11.95
CA LYS A 105 0.48 -8.98 -11.96
C LYS A 105 -0.83 -8.40 -11.41
N GLU A 106 -1.97 -9.02 -11.74
CA GLU A 106 -3.30 -8.60 -11.23
C GLU A 106 -3.38 -8.67 -9.70
N VAL A 107 -2.76 -9.69 -9.08
CA VAL A 107 -2.71 -9.85 -7.62
C VAL A 107 -1.86 -8.75 -6.98
N VAL A 108 -0.70 -8.44 -7.56
CA VAL A 108 0.17 -7.37 -7.06
C VAL A 108 -0.50 -6.00 -7.20
N ARG A 109 -1.16 -5.74 -8.35
CA ARG A 109 -1.96 -4.52 -8.55
C ARG A 109 -3.07 -4.38 -7.52
N ALA A 110 -3.80 -5.46 -7.23
CA ALA A 110 -4.83 -5.46 -6.20
C ALA A 110 -4.24 -5.16 -4.80
N ALA A 111 -3.11 -5.78 -4.45
CA ALA A 111 -2.43 -5.53 -3.18
C ALA A 111 -1.98 -4.06 -3.05
N MET A 112 -1.35 -3.48 -4.08
CA MET A 112 -0.93 -2.08 -4.11
C MET A 112 -2.13 -1.13 -3.90
N LEU A 113 -3.26 -1.38 -4.57
CA LEU A 113 -4.48 -0.59 -4.40
C LEU A 113 -5.00 -0.66 -2.97
N LEU A 114 -5.05 -1.85 -2.37
CA LEU A 114 -5.55 -2.04 -1.01
C LEU A 114 -4.65 -1.36 0.03
N VAL A 115 -3.34 -1.37 -0.18
CA VAL A 115 -2.39 -0.62 0.66
C VAL A 115 -2.63 0.88 0.54
N ALA A 116 -2.73 1.41 -0.69
CA ALA A 116 -3.01 2.83 -0.93
C ALA A 116 -4.34 3.26 -0.28
N ALA A 117 -5.41 2.47 -0.48
CA ALA A 117 -6.72 2.71 0.12
C ALA A 117 -6.65 2.71 1.65
N THR A 118 -5.88 1.80 2.25
CA THR A 118 -5.72 1.70 3.71
C THR A 118 -5.04 2.94 4.29
N HIS A 119 -3.96 3.42 3.65
CA HIS A 119 -3.27 4.64 4.07
C HIS A 119 -4.18 5.88 4.05
N LEU A 120 -5.05 5.96 3.04
CA LEU A 120 -5.97 7.08 2.85
C LEU A 120 -7.18 7.08 3.81
N ARG A 121 -7.37 6.03 4.61
CA ARG A 121 -8.39 6.01 5.68
C ARG A 121 -8.05 6.92 6.86
N GLY A 122 -6.78 7.32 7.01
CA GLY A 122 -6.36 8.25 8.07
C GLY A 122 -6.14 7.62 9.46
N HIS A 123 -5.86 6.31 9.51
CA HIS A 123 -5.61 5.58 10.78
C HIS A 123 -4.22 4.94 10.85
N SER A 124 -3.33 5.20 9.88
CA SER A 124 -2.03 4.54 9.77
C SER A 124 -0.84 5.40 10.24
N GLY A 125 -1.04 6.68 10.55
CA GLY A 125 0.05 7.59 10.92
C GLY A 125 1.03 7.90 9.77
N VAL A 126 0.69 7.50 8.54
CA VAL A 126 1.41 7.86 7.30
C VAL A 126 0.74 9.05 6.64
N ASP A 127 1.52 9.87 5.95
CA ASP A 127 0.99 10.91 5.06
C ASP A 127 0.51 10.33 3.72
N ALA A 128 0.07 11.19 2.80
CA ALA A 128 -0.49 10.76 1.52
C ALA A 128 0.56 10.27 0.50
N ARG A 129 1.85 10.63 0.64
CA ARG A 129 2.88 10.37 -0.38
C ARG A 129 3.06 8.89 -0.70
N PRO A 130 3.05 7.94 0.25
CA PRO A 130 3.11 6.52 -0.07
C PRO A 130 1.91 6.06 -0.91
N ALA A 131 0.69 6.54 -0.59
CA ALA A 131 -0.49 6.19 -1.37
C ALA A 131 -0.45 6.80 -2.78
N GLU A 132 0.03 8.05 -2.90
CA GLU A 132 0.25 8.72 -4.18
C GLU A 132 1.28 7.97 -5.04
N ALA A 133 2.40 7.52 -4.46
CA ALA A 133 3.41 6.74 -5.15
C ALA A 133 2.85 5.40 -5.66
N LEU A 134 2.08 4.68 -4.83
CA LEU A 134 1.41 3.44 -5.24
C LEU A 134 0.41 3.68 -6.38
N CYS A 135 -0.40 4.74 -6.30
CA CYS A 135 -1.35 5.09 -7.37
C CYS A 135 -0.63 5.48 -8.67
N ALA A 136 0.49 6.21 -8.58
CA ALA A 136 1.31 6.57 -9.73
C ALA A 136 1.86 5.31 -10.43
N ARG A 137 2.42 4.37 -9.66
CA ARG A 137 2.92 3.08 -10.18
C ARG A 137 1.81 2.24 -10.82
N LEU A 138 0.63 2.19 -10.19
CA LEU A 138 -0.56 1.51 -10.74
C LEU A 138 -0.99 2.11 -12.09
N ASN A 139 -0.96 3.44 -12.21
CA ASN A 139 -1.36 4.16 -13.42
C ASN A 139 -0.30 4.10 -14.53
N SER A 140 0.98 3.99 -14.19
CA SER A 140 2.07 3.79 -15.16
C SER A 140 2.34 2.32 -15.48
N ASP A 141 1.58 1.41 -14.88
CA ASP A 141 1.73 -0.05 -14.99
C ASP A 141 3.14 -0.58 -14.59
N ASP A 142 3.82 0.16 -13.70
CA ASP A 142 5.09 -0.18 -13.06
C ASP A 142 4.83 -1.06 -11.83
N ILE A 143 4.69 -2.36 -12.06
CA ILE A 143 4.32 -3.32 -11.02
C ILE A 143 5.54 -4.19 -10.70
N PRO A 144 6.00 -4.21 -9.43
CA PRO A 144 7.17 -4.98 -9.05
C PRO A 144 6.90 -6.49 -9.08
N ASP A 145 7.96 -7.27 -9.28
CA ASP A 145 7.91 -8.71 -9.06
C ASP A 145 7.82 -8.99 -7.56
N VAL A 146 6.79 -9.74 -7.15
CA VAL A 146 6.54 -10.11 -5.76
C VAL A 146 6.52 -11.63 -5.65
N PRO A 147 7.47 -12.28 -4.95
CA PRO A 147 7.47 -13.73 -4.81
C PRO A 147 6.25 -14.28 -4.04
N GLU A 148 5.77 -15.47 -4.42
CA GLU A 148 4.52 -16.06 -3.92
C GLU A 148 4.61 -16.68 -2.51
N MET A 149 5.81 -16.95 -1.99
CA MET A 149 6.02 -17.56 -0.67
C MET A 149 6.86 -16.66 0.25
N GLY A 150 6.66 -16.81 1.58
CA GLY A 150 7.51 -16.19 2.61
C GLY A 150 6.73 -15.44 3.69
N SER A 151 5.46 -15.12 3.48
CA SER A 151 4.58 -14.57 4.51
C SER A 151 3.90 -15.68 5.32
N LEU A 152 3.70 -15.45 6.62
CA LEU A 152 2.89 -16.31 7.49
C LEU A 152 1.42 -15.85 7.58
N GLY A 153 1.11 -14.63 7.10
CA GLY A 153 -0.22 -14.02 7.23
C GLY A 153 -0.66 -13.64 8.65
N ALA A 154 0.08 -14.04 9.70
CA ALA A 154 -0.31 -13.84 11.10
C ALA A 154 -0.24 -12.38 11.58
N SER A 155 0.65 -11.56 11.01
CA SER A 155 0.82 -10.13 11.35
C SER A 155 0.67 -9.24 10.12
N GLY A 156 -0.10 -9.71 9.15
CA GLY A 156 -0.17 -9.14 7.81
C GLY A 156 0.84 -9.75 6.84
N ASP A 157 0.76 -9.31 5.59
CA ASP A 157 1.54 -9.87 4.49
C ASP A 157 2.91 -9.20 4.35
N LEU A 158 3.71 -9.26 5.42
CA LEU A 158 4.96 -8.50 5.54
C LEU A 158 5.94 -8.74 4.39
N ALA A 159 6.14 -10.00 3.99
CA ALA A 159 7.09 -10.33 2.94
C ALA A 159 6.71 -9.75 1.56
N PRO A 160 5.50 -10.01 1.03
CA PRO A 160 5.11 -9.44 -0.27
C PRO A 160 4.94 -7.92 -0.22
N LEU A 161 4.48 -7.34 0.90
CA LEU A 161 4.38 -5.88 1.05
C LEU A 161 5.75 -5.20 1.13
N ALA A 162 6.76 -5.86 1.71
CA ALA A 162 8.13 -5.36 1.70
C ALA A 162 8.72 -5.34 0.28
N HIS A 163 8.43 -6.35 -0.54
CA HIS A 163 8.81 -6.35 -1.96
C HIS A 163 8.15 -5.21 -2.75
N ILE A 164 6.89 -4.86 -2.44
CA ILE A 164 6.20 -3.70 -3.05
C ILE A 164 6.85 -2.37 -2.65
N ALA A 165 7.40 -2.29 -1.43
CA ALA A 165 7.96 -1.07 -0.86
C ALA A 165 9.40 -0.76 -1.31
N LEU A 166 10.10 -1.72 -1.93
CA LEU A 166 11.43 -1.54 -2.54
C LEU A 166 11.35 -0.70 -3.83
#